data_AF-A0A6N7Q0A9-F1
#
_entry.id   AF-A0A6N7Q0A9-F1
#
_cell.length_a   1.000
_cell.length_b   1.000
_cell.length_c   1.000
_cell.angle_alpha   90.00
_cell.angle_beta   90.00
_cell.angle_gamma   90.00
#
_symmetry.space_group_name_H-M   'P 1'
#
loop_
_entity.id
_entity.type
_entity.pdbx_description
1 polymer ?
#
loop_
_entity_poly.entity_id
_entity_poly.type
_entity_poly.pdbx_seq_one_letter_code
_entity_poly.pdbx_strand_id
1 'polypeptide(L)'
;MGRARRRAVRRRAGSGPRRDVRLPLYNPQGAHRVTEPRLPRPNPQVLFTELDDGTGVLLHLDTKFYFTLNPSAVIVWKSLAEPTSGPSAIAERITKLFRVDHETAARDVDNVLGEMLEDGLVLPA
;
A
#
# COMPACT_ATOMS: atom_id res chain seq x y z
N MET A 1 -41.58 28.33 -1.14
CA MET A 1 -41.41 28.57 0.31
C MET A 1 -42.38 27.64 1.06
N GLY A 2 -41.95 26.45 1.47
CA GLY A 2 -42.82 25.42 2.05
C GLY A 2 -42.31 24.95 3.40
N ARG A 3 -42.88 25.49 4.49
CA ARG A 3 -42.65 25.03 5.86
C ARG A 3 -43.86 24.19 6.31
N ALA A 4 -43.65 22.90 6.54
CA ALA A 4 -44.57 22.02 7.27
C ALA A 4 -43.77 21.38 8.42
N ARG A 5 -43.96 21.81 9.67
CA ARG A 5 -45.03 21.51 10.64
C ARG A 5 -44.66 20.33 11.56
N ARG A 6 -44.48 20.68 12.85
CA ARG A 6 -44.88 19.93 14.06
C ARG A 6 -44.03 18.68 14.35
N ARG A 7 -43.69 18.29 15.59
CA ARG A 7 -44.29 18.54 16.90
C ARG A 7 -43.26 18.12 17.96
N ALA A 8 -43.11 18.91 19.02
CA ALA A 8 -42.41 18.49 20.23
C ALA A 8 -43.25 17.46 21.00
N VAL A 9 -42.62 16.39 21.50
CA VAL A 9 -43.15 15.60 22.62
C VAL A 9 -41.99 15.23 23.55
N ARG A 10 -41.93 15.92 24.69
CA ARG A 10 -41.23 15.43 25.89
C ARG A 10 -42.17 14.47 26.63
N ARG A 11 -41.67 13.30 27.03
CA ARG A 11 -42.13 12.58 28.24
C ARG A 11 -40.94 11.90 28.92
N ARG A 12 -40.88 12.03 30.26
CA ARG A 12 -39.86 11.47 31.15
C ARG A 12 -40.40 10.21 31.84
N ALA A 13 -39.44 9.32 32.13
CA ALA A 13 -39.36 8.36 33.24
C ALA A 13 -40.43 7.25 33.35
N GLY A 14 -39.99 6.03 33.07
CA GLY A 14 -40.58 4.78 33.57
C GLY A 14 -39.44 3.83 33.95
N SER A 15 -39.34 3.53 35.24
CA SER A 15 -38.40 2.60 35.86
C SER A 15 -38.79 1.14 35.53
N GLY A 16 -37.82 0.30 35.18
CA GLY A 16 -38.00 -1.12 34.85
C GLY A 16 -36.64 -1.84 34.72
N PRO A 17 -36.55 -3.14 35.03
CA PRO A 17 -35.43 -3.71 35.78
C PRO A 17 -34.17 -3.95 34.95
N ARG A 18 -33.03 -3.86 35.65
CA ARG A 18 -31.70 -4.29 35.19
C ARG A 18 -31.79 -5.71 34.63
N ARG A 19 -31.82 -5.83 33.31
CA ARG A 19 -31.42 -7.07 32.64
C ARG A 19 -29.90 -6.99 32.54
N ASP A 20 -29.24 -7.97 33.14
CA ASP A 20 -27.84 -8.28 32.90
C ASP A 20 -27.66 -8.52 31.41
N VAL A 21 -27.42 -7.45 30.66
CA VAL A 21 -26.83 -7.54 29.34
C VAL A 21 -25.40 -7.95 29.62
N ARG A 22 -25.16 -9.25 29.57
CA ARG A 22 -23.83 -9.81 29.40
C ARG A 22 -23.32 -9.24 28.07
N LEU A 23 -22.67 -8.08 28.16
CA LEU A 23 -21.92 -7.50 27.07
C LEU A 23 -21.01 -8.63 26.56
N PRO A 24 -21.01 -8.96 25.26
CA PRO A 24 -19.98 -9.83 24.74
C PRO A 24 -18.66 -9.17 25.11
N LEU A 25 -17.84 -9.89 25.87
CA LEU A 25 -16.49 -9.47 26.20
C LEU A 25 -15.85 -9.05 24.87
N TYR A 26 -15.55 -7.76 24.75
CA TYR A 26 -14.65 -7.26 23.71
C TYR A 26 -13.41 -8.15 23.81
N ASN A 27 -13.24 -9.03 22.84
CA ASN A 27 -12.07 -9.86 22.74
C ASN A 27 -11.01 -9.04 22.00
N PRO A 28 -9.99 -8.48 22.69
CA PRO A 28 -8.91 -7.77 22.02
C PRO A 28 -8.04 -8.69 21.15
N GLN A 29 -8.30 -10.00 21.13
CA GLN A 29 -7.56 -10.99 20.32
C GLN A 29 -8.16 -11.20 18.92
N GLY A 30 -9.04 -10.31 18.49
CA GLY A 30 -9.38 -10.11 17.09
C GLY A 30 -8.66 -8.90 16.51
N ALA A 31 -7.43 -8.59 16.98
CA ALA A 31 -6.57 -7.67 16.25
C ALA A 31 -6.52 -8.20 14.82
N HIS A 32 -7.16 -7.45 13.91
CA HIS A 32 -7.03 -7.65 12.49
C HIS A 32 -5.57 -7.99 12.27
N ARG A 33 -5.30 -9.22 11.83
CA ARG A 33 -4.04 -9.51 11.17
C ARG A 33 -4.15 -8.63 9.94
N VAL A 34 -3.75 -7.37 10.06
CA VAL A 34 -3.41 -6.53 8.93
C VAL A 34 -2.32 -7.38 8.33
N THR A 35 -2.69 -8.17 7.32
CA THR A 35 -1.72 -8.81 6.47
C THR A 35 -1.06 -7.62 5.82
N GLU A 36 -0.04 -7.06 6.48
CA GLU A 36 0.78 -6.01 5.88
C GLU A 36 1.14 -6.56 4.52
N PRO A 37 0.74 -5.89 3.43
CA PRO A 37 0.97 -6.40 2.10
C PRO A 37 2.48 -6.60 1.98
N ARG A 38 2.89 -7.86 1.99
CA ARG A 38 4.30 -8.20 1.94
C ARG A 38 4.76 -7.82 0.54
N LEU A 39 5.77 -6.99 0.48
CA LEU A 39 6.32 -6.58 -0.80
C LEU A 39 7.04 -7.75 -1.48
N PRO A 40 6.99 -7.82 -2.82
CA PRO A 40 7.87 -8.68 -3.59
C PRO A 40 9.33 -8.44 -3.22
N ARG A 41 10.17 -9.47 -3.41
CA ARG A 41 11.60 -9.37 -3.13
C ARG A 41 12.39 -9.38 -4.43
N PRO A 42 13.50 -8.63 -4.56
CA PRO A 42 14.36 -8.73 -5.73
C PRO A 42 14.79 -10.17 -6.00
N ASN A 43 14.70 -10.62 -7.25
CA ASN A 43 15.18 -11.95 -7.63
C ASN A 43 16.72 -11.99 -7.52
N PRO A 44 17.31 -12.95 -6.79
CA PRO A 44 18.77 -13.05 -6.64
C PRO A 44 19.52 -13.31 -7.95
N GLN A 45 18.83 -13.74 -9.01
CA GLN A 45 19.40 -13.89 -10.36
C GLN A 45 19.39 -12.59 -11.16
N VAL A 46 18.95 -11.47 -10.58
CA VAL A 46 18.90 -10.17 -11.26
C VAL A 46 19.96 -9.25 -10.68
N LEU A 47 20.84 -8.76 -11.55
CA LEU A 47 21.83 -7.75 -11.21
C LEU A 47 21.27 -6.36 -11.52
N PHE A 48 21.50 -5.42 -10.61
CA PHE A 48 21.14 -4.01 -10.79
C PHE A 48 22.38 -3.15 -10.94
N THR A 49 22.37 -2.25 -11.92
CA THR A 49 23.37 -1.20 -12.10
C THR A 49 22.65 0.11 -12.29
N GLU A 50 22.91 1.07 -11.42
CA GLU A 50 22.43 2.44 -11.58
C GLU A 50 23.35 3.24 -12.51
N LEU A 51 22.76 4.13 -13.30
CA LEU A 51 23.45 5.02 -14.22
C LEU A 51 23.47 6.45 -13.67
N ASP A 52 24.41 7.27 -14.16
CA ASP A 52 24.66 8.63 -13.64
C ASP A 52 23.47 9.59 -13.84
N ASP A 53 22.55 9.29 -14.76
CA ASP A 53 21.34 10.08 -15.02
C ASP A 53 20.15 9.70 -14.12
N GLY A 54 20.35 8.78 -13.19
CA GLY A 54 19.32 8.27 -12.27
C GLY A 54 18.45 7.17 -12.86
N THR A 55 18.70 6.73 -14.10
CA THR A 55 18.13 5.49 -14.64
C THR A 55 18.90 4.27 -14.11
N GLY A 56 18.41 3.07 -14.40
CA GLY A 56 19.11 1.86 -14.04
C GLY A 56 18.91 0.74 -15.06
N VAL A 57 19.79 -0.26 -14.99
CA VAL A 57 19.74 -1.46 -15.82
C VAL A 57 19.63 -2.67 -14.90
N LEU A 58 18.65 -3.53 -15.20
CA LEU A 58 18.52 -4.86 -14.63
C LEU A 58 18.99 -5.90 -15.65
N LEU A 59 19.85 -6.81 -15.24
CA LEU A 59 20.27 -7.97 -16.02
C LEU A 59 19.79 -9.24 -15.33
N HIS A 60 18.90 -9.99 -15.98
CA HIS A 60 18.50 -11.31 -15.51
C HIS A 60 19.53 -12.36 -15.98
N LEU A 61 20.23 -12.99 -15.02
CA LEU A 61 21.36 -13.88 -15.29
C LEU A 61 20.97 -15.18 -15.97
N ASP A 62 19.78 -15.73 -15.72
CA ASP A 62 19.33 -16.94 -16.43
C ASP A 62 18.88 -16.66 -17.87
N THR A 63 17.97 -15.70 -18.06
CA THR A 63 17.37 -15.40 -19.37
C THR A 63 18.25 -14.54 -20.28
N LYS A 64 19.25 -13.87 -19.70
CA LYS A 64 20.14 -12.89 -20.37
C LYS A 64 19.42 -11.65 -20.88
N PHE A 65 18.18 -11.40 -20.44
CA PHE A 65 17.46 -10.18 -20.78
C PHE A 65 17.92 -8.98 -19.95
N TYR A 66 17.91 -7.82 -20.61
CA TYR A 66 18.22 -6.53 -20.03
C TYR A 66 16.96 -5.68 -20.00
N PHE A 67 16.75 -5.01 -18.88
CA PHE A 67 15.62 -4.11 -18.68
C PHE A 67 16.16 -2.75 -18.24
N THR A 68 15.59 -1.68 -18.75
CA THR A 68 15.92 -0.32 -18.33
C THR A 68 14.85 0.18 -17.39
N LEU A 69 15.27 0.66 -16.23
CA LEU A 69 14.43 1.34 -15.26
C LEU A 69 14.54 2.85 -15.46
N ASN A 70 13.39 3.51 -15.56
CA ASN A 70 13.34 4.96 -15.42
C ASN A 70 13.62 5.38 -13.96
N PRO A 71 13.81 6.68 -13.67
CA PRO A 71 14.16 7.12 -12.32
C PRO A 71 13.13 6.78 -11.23
N SER A 72 11.83 6.75 -11.55
CA SER A 72 10.82 6.34 -10.57
C SER A 72 10.86 4.84 -10.28
N ALA A 73 11.06 3.99 -11.29
CA ALA A 73 11.21 2.55 -11.11
C ALA A 73 12.51 2.18 -10.37
N VAL A 74 13.60 2.95 -10.52
CA VAL A 74 14.81 2.80 -9.69
C VAL A 74 14.50 3.00 -8.21
N ILE A 75 13.66 3.98 -7.88
CA ILE A 75 13.22 4.20 -6.49
C ILE A 75 12.42 3.02 -5.98
N VAL A 76 11.47 2.49 -6.78
CA VAL A 76 10.72 1.28 -6.41
C VAL A 76 11.68 0.12 -6.14
N TRP A 77 12.58 -0.19 -7.08
CA TRP A 77 13.54 -1.29 -6.97
C TRP A 77 14.38 -1.20 -5.69
N LYS A 78 14.98 -0.03 -5.44
CA LYS A 78 15.81 0.20 -4.24
C LYS A 78 15.02 0.06 -2.95
N SER A 79 13.76 0.50 -2.94
CA SER A 79 12.90 0.37 -1.77
C SER A 79 12.53 -1.08 -1.43
N LEU A 80 12.56 -2.01 -2.40
CA LEU A 80 12.33 -3.44 -2.13
C LEU A 80 13.46 -4.09 -1.30
N ALA A 81 14.66 -3.49 -1.30
CA ALA A 81 15.76 -3.94 -0.45
C ALA A 81 15.65 -3.40 0.99
N GLU A 82 14.77 -2.44 1.26
CA GLU A 82 14.59 -1.82 2.57
C GLU A 82 13.42 -2.50 3.32
N PRO A 83 13.63 -3.04 4.54
CA PRO A 83 12.59 -3.80 5.27
C PRO A 83 11.33 -3.01 5.66
N THR A 84 11.37 -1.68 5.59
CA THR A 84 10.38 -0.77 6.21
C THR A 84 9.53 0.01 5.23
N SER A 85 9.72 -0.16 3.93
CA SER A 85 9.06 0.67 2.92
C SER A 85 7.89 -0.09 2.29
N GLY A 86 6.64 0.08 2.73
CA GLY A 86 5.45 -0.47 2.04
C GLY A 86 5.09 0.31 0.76
N PRO A 87 4.19 -0.19 -0.12
CA PRO A 87 3.84 0.47 -1.38
C PRO A 87 3.46 1.95 -1.24
N SER A 88 2.65 2.28 -0.21
CA SER A 88 2.26 3.66 0.08
C SER A 88 3.44 4.56 0.44
N ALA A 89 4.44 4.05 1.17
CA ALA A 89 5.63 4.82 1.53
C ALA A 89 6.50 5.10 0.28
N ILE A 90 6.56 4.14 -0.64
CA ILE A 90 7.24 4.31 -1.93
C ILE A 90 6.51 5.38 -2.76
N ALA A 91 5.18 5.31 -2.83
CA ALA A 91 4.35 6.30 -3.53
C ALA A 91 4.51 7.72 -2.95
N GLU A 92 4.58 7.87 -1.62
CA GLU A 92 4.89 9.16 -0.98
C GLU A 92 6.26 9.71 -1.38
N ARG A 93 7.26 8.84 -1.54
CA ARG A 93 8.60 9.24 -1.96
C ARG A 93 8.59 9.75 -3.40
N ILE A 94 7.91 9.03 -4.29
CA ILE A 94 7.74 9.41 -5.70
C ILE A 94 6.97 10.75 -5.81
N THR A 95 5.88 10.90 -5.06
CA THR A 95 5.09 12.15 -4.98
C THR A 95 6.00 13.34 -4.67
N LYS A 96 6.88 13.22 -3.67
CA LYS A 96 7.79 14.30 -3.25
C LYS A 96 8.87 14.61 -4.28
N LEU A 97 9.45 13.59 -4.91
CA LEU A 97 10.56 13.74 -5.84
C LEU A 97 10.11 14.24 -7.22
N PHE A 98 8.99 13.75 -7.73
CA PHE A 98 8.49 14.05 -9.09
C PHE A 98 7.35 15.07 -9.11
N ARG A 99 6.86 15.51 -7.94
CA ARG A 99 5.76 16.50 -7.79
C ARG A 99 4.47 16.07 -8.50
N VAL A 100 4.18 14.77 -8.46
CA VAL A 100 2.90 14.19 -8.88
C VAL A 100 1.97 14.03 -7.69
N ASP A 101 0.68 13.79 -7.92
CA ASP A 101 -0.24 13.42 -6.85
C ASP A 101 -0.02 11.97 -6.37
N HIS A 102 -0.46 11.68 -5.15
CA HIS A 102 -0.27 10.37 -4.54
C HIS A 102 -1.00 9.24 -5.28
N GLU A 103 -2.15 9.51 -5.89
CA GLU A 103 -2.91 8.48 -6.60
C GLU A 103 -2.18 8.04 -7.86
N THR A 104 -1.65 9.00 -8.62
CA THR A 104 -0.77 8.74 -9.77
C THR A 104 0.47 7.95 -9.32
N ALA A 105 1.15 8.40 -8.26
CA ALA A 105 2.33 7.71 -7.75
C ALA A 105 2.04 6.27 -7.29
N ALA A 106 0.90 6.04 -6.64
CA ALA A 106 0.50 4.70 -6.19
C ALA A 106 0.23 3.76 -7.37
N ARG A 107 -0.48 4.24 -8.40
CA ARG A 107 -0.69 3.47 -9.64
C ARG A 107 0.62 3.14 -10.34
N ASP A 108 1.55 4.09 -10.40
CA ASP A 108 2.87 3.85 -11.01
C ASP A 108 3.66 2.79 -10.24
N VAL A 109 3.63 2.81 -8.89
CA VAL A 109 4.24 1.78 -8.06
C VAL A 109 3.62 0.41 -8.34
N ASP A 110 2.30 0.32 -8.35
CA ASP A 110 1.60 -0.95 -8.58
C ASP A 110 1.88 -1.51 -9.99
N ASN A 111 1.90 -0.66 -11.01
CA ASN A 111 2.22 -1.05 -12.39
C ASN A 111 3.66 -1.58 -12.49
N VAL A 112 4.63 -0.85 -11.95
CA VAL A 112 6.04 -1.27 -11.97
C VAL A 112 6.24 -2.59 -11.23
N LEU A 113 5.60 -2.79 -10.08
CA LEU A 113 5.67 -4.07 -9.36
C LEU A 113 5.01 -5.21 -10.14
N GLY A 114 3.91 -4.94 -10.84
CA GLY A 114 3.26 -5.90 -11.73
C GLY A 114 4.18 -6.34 -12.86
N GLU A 115 4.74 -5.38 -13.60
CA GLU A 115 5.69 -5.65 -14.70
C GLU A 115 6.92 -6.44 -14.20
N MET A 116 7.49 -6.04 -13.06
CA MET A 116 8.62 -6.76 -12.46
C MET A 116 8.27 -8.19 -12.05
N LEU A 117 7.04 -8.46 -11.61
CA LEU A 117 6.59 -9.82 -11.27
C LEU A 117 6.40 -10.65 -12.54
N GLU A 118 5.79 -10.08 -13.57
CA GLU A 118 5.55 -10.75 -14.86
C GLU A 118 6.85 -11.15 -15.54
N ASP A 119 7.87 -10.28 -15.50
CA ASP A 119 9.18 -10.52 -16.09
C ASP A 119 10.13 -11.34 -15.19
N GLY A 120 9.68 -11.75 -14.00
CA GLY A 120 10.47 -12.52 -13.04
C GLY A 120 11.64 -11.72 -12.42
N LEU A 121 11.59 -10.40 -12.47
CA LEU A 121 12.59 -9.50 -11.90
C LEU A 121 12.52 -9.45 -10.36
N VAL A 122 11.31 -9.65 -9.83
CA VAL A 122 11.04 -9.81 -8.41
C VAL A 122 10.27 -11.10 -8.17
N LEU A 123 10.37 -11.64 -6.97
CA LEU A 123 9.68 -12.83 -6.53
C LEU A 123 8.49 -12.44 -5.64
N PRO A 124 7.35 -13.14 -5.75
CA PRO A 124 6.19 -12.91 -4.88
C PRO A 124 6.55 -13.13 -3.40
N ALA A 125 5.80 -12.47 -2.52
CA ALA A 125 6.12 -12.32 -1.10
C ALA A 125 5.60 -13.42 -0.16
#